data_AF-A0A948AQX6-F1
#
_entry.id   AF-A0A948AQX6-F1
#
_cell.length_a   1.000
_cell.length_b   1.000
_cell.length_c   1.000
_cell.angle_alpha   90.00
_cell.angle_beta   90.00
_cell.angle_gamma   90.00
#
_symmetry.space_group_name_H-M   'P 1'
#
loop_
_entity.id
_entity.type
_entity.pdbx_description
1 polymer ?
#
loop_
_entity_poly.entity_id
_entity_poly.type
_entity_poly.pdbx_seq_one_letter_code
_entity_poly.pdbx_strand_id
1 'polypeptide(L)'
;MFSTRNITLIVVALIALFALAAQAQQHGEYGDAPEGVLAYPASGIIGSFPTCVTVGPAAWIYHAPNPLMFFGPMKDFEPDGNAGTCPMFAPYDMDECFMDPDAGMIIPGAFTIVGGVVVPCGPPVAPLGLFCTPGVWGGNMDIMLTNGGHDAFVNVLMDWNQDGIWAPSAQTFCSAPEHILVDFPIPPGYVGPLSGLAPPPFLIGGDPGYVWSRFSITERPVGTPNWNGAGQFEDGESEDYLVLVDGPVTDEDESWSAIKQMYR
;
A
#
# COMPACT_ATOMS: atom_id res chain seq x y z
N MET A 1 -18.60 52.91 -22.04
CA MET A 1 -18.50 53.30 -20.61
C MET A 1 -18.95 52.10 -19.80
N PHE A 2 -18.01 51.23 -19.40
CA PHE A 2 -18.35 50.07 -18.57
C PHE A 2 -18.71 50.59 -17.17
N SER A 3 -19.91 50.28 -16.71
CA SER A 3 -20.40 50.67 -15.39
C SER A 3 -19.47 50.09 -14.32
N THR A 4 -19.05 50.92 -13.36
CA THR A 4 -18.17 50.56 -12.24
C THR A 4 -18.70 49.35 -11.46
N ARG A 5 -20.02 49.13 -11.45
CA ARG A 5 -20.67 47.92 -10.88
C ARG A 5 -20.26 46.61 -11.55
N ASN A 6 -20.02 46.61 -12.86
CA ASN A 6 -19.65 45.39 -13.60
C ASN A 6 -18.18 45.01 -13.39
N ILE A 7 -17.31 45.99 -13.16
CA ILE A 7 -15.89 45.76 -12.87
C ILE A 7 -15.73 45.17 -11.46
N THR A 8 -16.49 45.66 -10.47
CA THR A 8 -16.45 45.12 -9.10
C THR A 8 -16.94 43.67 -9.03
N LEU A 9 -18.00 43.31 -9.77
CA LEU A 9 -18.50 41.93 -9.84
C LEU A 9 -17.51 40.97 -10.49
N ILE A 10 -16.82 41.38 -11.55
CA ILE A 10 -15.80 40.57 -12.23
C ILE A 10 -14.56 40.38 -11.34
N VAL A 11 -14.13 41.42 -10.61
CA VAL A 11 -12.98 41.33 -9.69
C VAL A 11 -13.30 40.44 -8.48
N VAL A 12 -14.50 40.54 -7.90
CA VAL A 12 -14.93 39.66 -6.80
C VAL A 12 -15.10 38.21 -7.27
N ALA A 13 -15.62 37.98 -8.48
CA ALA A 13 -15.70 36.65 -9.08
C ALA A 13 -14.31 36.05 -9.37
N LEU A 14 -13.35 36.86 -9.84
CA LEU A 14 -11.97 36.42 -10.04
C LEU A 14 -11.24 36.14 -8.72
N ILE A 15 -11.45 36.95 -7.68
CA ILE A 15 -10.88 36.68 -6.34
C ILE A 15 -11.51 35.42 -5.73
N ALA A 16 -12.81 35.18 -5.93
CA ALA A 16 -13.46 33.94 -5.50
C ALA A 16 -13.00 32.72 -6.32
N LEU A 17 -12.75 32.87 -7.64
CA LEU A 17 -12.16 31.82 -8.48
C LEU A 17 -10.72 31.49 -8.09
N PHE A 18 -9.92 32.47 -7.67
CA PHE A 18 -8.56 32.23 -7.15
C PHE A 18 -8.55 31.66 -5.73
N ALA A 19 -9.54 32.00 -4.88
CA ALA A 19 -9.68 31.43 -3.55
C ALA A 19 -10.23 29.99 -3.54
N LEU A 20 -10.90 29.56 -4.61
CA LEU A 20 -11.35 28.17 -4.80
C LEU A 20 -10.25 27.23 -5.32
N ALA A 21 -9.12 27.76 -5.81
CA ALA A 21 -8.04 26.98 -6.41
C ALA A 21 -6.81 26.79 -5.50
N ALA A 22 -6.90 27.20 -4.24
CA ALA A 22 -5.87 26.94 -3.24
C ALA A 22 -6.51 26.17 -2.07
N GLN A 23 -6.93 24.93 -2.33
CA GLN A 23 -6.87 23.95 -1.25
C GLN A 23 -5.38 23.89 -0.88
N ALA A 24 -5.04 24.33 0.33
CA ALA A 24 -3.74 24.02 0.89
C ALA A 24 -3.62 22.50 0.81
N GLN A 25 -2.68 22.02 -0.01
CA GLN A 25 -2.38 20.60 -0.13
C GLN A 25 -2.17 20.08 1.28
N GLN A 26 -3.05 19.20 1.75
CA GLN A 26 -2.98 18.70 3.11
C GLN A 26 -1.72 17.86 3.19
N HIS A 27 -0.73 18.35 3.93
CA HIS A 27 0.43 17.54 4.25
C HIS A 27 -0.03 16.48 5.25
N GLY A 28 0.03 15.22 4.83
CA GLY A 28 -0.38 14.06 5.61
C GLY A 28 0.36 12.86 5.06
N GLU A 29 -0.13 11.68 5.37
CA GLU A 29 0.38 10.46 4.75
C GLU A 29 -0.70 9.89 3.83
N TYR A 30 -0.27 9.46 2.64
CA TYR A 30 -1.01 8.70 1.67
C TYR A 30 -0.20 7.41 1.38
N GLY A 31 -0.73 6.48 0.59
CA GLY A 31 0.05 5.30 0.20
C GLY A 31 0.83 5.47 -1.10
N ASP A 32 1.50 4.41 -1.52
CA ASP A 32 2.39 4.38 -2.68
C ASP A 32 1.91 3.44 -3.80
N ALA A 33 0.79 2.75 -3.59
CA ALA A 33 0.28 1.78 -4.55
C ALA A 33 -0.08 2.47 -5.90
N PRO A 34 0.27 1.85 -7.05
CA PRO A 34 0.06 2.40 -8.39
C PRO A 34 -1.36 2.90 -8.68
N GLU A 35 -1.52 4.18 -9.01
CA GLU A 35 -2.80 4.72 -9.50
C GLU A 35 -2.65 5.39 -10.87
N GLY A 36 -3.41 4.90 -11.85
CA GLY A 36 -3.38 5.42 -13.22
C GLY A 36 -2.10 5.07 -14.00
N VAL A 37 -1.24 4.23 -13.42
CA VAL A 37 0.04 3.76 -13.98
C VAL A 37 0.16 2.23 -13.90
N LEU A 38 1.25 1.67 -14.42
CA LEU A 38 1.42 0.22 -14.55
C LEU A 38 1.61 -0.46 -13.17
N ALA A 39 0.62 -1.24 -12.74
CA ALA A 39 0.69 -2.03 -11.50
C ALA A 39 1.31 -3.41 -11.72
N TYR A 40 0.96 -4.06 -12.84
CA TYR A 40 1.43 -5.41 -13.17
C TYR A 40 2.01 -5.46 -14.58
N PRO A 41 3.35 -5.37 -14.72
CA PRO A 41 3.98 -5.31 -16.03
C PRO A 41 3.77 -6.54 -16.92
N ALA A 42 3.67 -7.72 -16.33
CA ALA A 42 3.50 -8.97 -17.08
C ALA A 42 2.15 -9.06 -17.81
N SER A 43 1.08 -8.50 -17.20
CA SER A 43 -0.29 -8.49 -17.72
C SER A 43 -0.68 -7.15 -18.36
N GLY A 44 0.13 -6.11 -18.19
CA GLY A 44 -0.15 -4.77 -18.70
C GLY A 44 -1.28 -4.06 -17.95
N ILE A 45 -1.57 -4.48 -16.72
CA ILE A 45 -2.65 -3.92 -15.90
C ILE A 45 -2.22 -2.59 -15.30
N ILE A 46 -3.10 -1.60 -15.45
CA ILE A 46 -2.98 -0.27 -14.86
C ILE A 46 -3.69 -0.30 -13.50
N GLY A 47 -3.00 0.14 -12.46
CA GLY A 47 -3.55 0.20 -11.12
C GLY A 47 -4.60 1.30 -10.96
N SER A 48 -5.55 1.03 -10.08
CA SER A 48 -6.62 1.92 -9.63
C SER A 48 -6.75 1.80 -8.10
N PHE A 49 -5.61 1.70 -7.42
CA PHE A 49 -5.51 1.71 -5.97
C PHE A 49 -5.78 3.12 -5.43
N PRO A 50 -6.49 3.30 -4.29
CA PRO A 50 -6.73 4.62 -3.74
C PRO A 50 -5.47 5.27 -3.17
N THR A 51 -4.79 6.09 -3.95
CA THR A 51 -3.47 6.60 -3.59
C THR A 51 -3.35 8.09 -3.85
N CYS A 52 -3.60 8.52 -5.08
CA CYS A 52 -3.37 9.89 -5.49
C CYS A 52 -4.56 10.79 -5.14
N VAL A 53 -4.31 11.91 -4.45
CA VAL A 53 -5.34 12.89 -4.07
C VAL A 53 -5.59 13.92 -5.18
N THR A 54 -4.55 14.29 -5.94
CA THR A 54 -4.68 15.34 -6.97
C THR A 54 -5.03 14.80 -8.35
N VAL A 55 -4.82 13.51 -8.57
CA VAL A 55 -4.93 12.81 -9.85
C VAL A 55 -5.44 11.40 -9.62
N GLY A 56 -5.98 10.75 -10.64
CA GLY A 56 -6.41 9.35 -10.54
C GLY A 56 -7.94 9.16 -10.49
N PRO A 57 -8.45 8.01 -10.96
CA PRO A 57 -9.88 7.72 -10.99
C PRO A 57 -10.42 7.09 -9.68
N ALA A 58 -9.54 6.66 -8.76
CA ALA A 58 -9.92 6.07 -7.49
C ALA A 58 -10.20 7.16 -6.43
N ALA A 59 -10.60 6.72 -5.24
CA ALA A 59 -10.58 7.58 -4.05
C ALA A 59 -9.13 7.68 -3.53
N TRP A 60 -8.91 8.16 -2.31
CA TRP A 60 -7.57 8.18 -1.70
C TRP A 60 -7.65 7.77 -0.23
N ILE A 61 -6.52 7.35 0.32
CA ILE A 61 -6.29 7.27 1.76
C ILE A 61 -5.63 8.57 2.23
N TYR A 62 -5.91 8.99 3.45
CA TYR A 62 -5.25 10.13 4.06
C TYR A 62 -5.18 9.92 5.57
N HIS A 63 -3.99 10.09 6.10
CA HIS A 63 -3.75 10.20 7.53
C HIS A 63 -3.26 11.60 7.86
N ALA A 64 -3.88 12.25 8.84
CA ALA A 64 -3.45 13.56 9.28
C ALA A 64 -2.01 13.52 9.84
N PRO A 65 -1.29 14.67 9.88
CA PRO A 65 0.12 14.72 10.25
C PRO A 65 0.35 14.60 11.75
N ASN A 66 -0.11 13.49 12.33
CA ASN A 66 0.01 13.10 13.72
C ASN A 66 1.01 11.92 13.80
N PRO A 67 2.06 12.01 14.64
CA PRO A 67 3.15 11.03 14.67
C PRO A 67 2.96 9.95 15.75
N LEU A 68 1.73 9.63 16.15
CA LEU A 68 1.48 8.68 17.24
C LEU A 68 1.30 7.25 16.75
N MET A 69 0.88 7.04 15.50
CA MET A 69 0.70 5.70 14.93
C MET A 69 1.36 5.62 13.56
N PHE A 70 2.25 4.65 13.42
CA PHE A 70 3.06 4.44 12.21
C PHE A 70 3.72 3.06 12.22
N PHE A 71 4.18 2.64 11.06
CA PHE A 71 4.98 1.48 10.76
C PHE A 71 6.46 1.85 10.79
N GLY A 72 7.29 0.85 11.12
CA GLY A 72 8.73 1.05 11.21
C GLY A 72 9.17 2.13 12.23
N PRO A 73 10.35 2.75 12.03
CA PRO A 73 10.95 3.70 12.95
C PRO A 73 10.47 5.15 12.83
N MET A 74 9.90 5.58 11.71
CA MET A 74 9.44 6.95 11.51
C MET A 74 8.20 6.97 10.65
N LYS A 75 7.39 8.01 10.84
CA LYS A 75 6.32 8.39 9.95
C LYS A 75 6.81 9.48 9.04
N ASP A 76 6.59 9.35 7.75
CA ASP A 76 6.85 10.41 6.81
C ASP A 76 5.54 11.12 6.44
N PHE A 77 5.67 12.27 5.77
CA PHE A 77 4.54 13.06 5.36
C PHE A 77 4.81 13.61 3.99
N GLU A 78 3.80 13.54 3.16
CA GLU A 78 3.86 13.85 1.76
C GLU A 78 2.66 14.72 1.35
N PRO A 79 2.78 15.43 0.21
CA PRO A 79 1.71 16.28 -0.27
C PRO A 79 0.65 15.52 -1.09
N ASP A 80 0.95 14.34 -1.60
CA ASP A 80 0.13 13.45 -2.45
C ASP A 80 0.75 12.05 -2.38
N GLY A 81 0.10 11.00 -2.88
CA GLY A 81 0.67 9.65 -2.86
C GLY A 81 1.95 9.46 -3.67
N ASN A 82 2.59 8.32 -3.43
CA ASN A 82 3.88 7.94 -4.00
C ASN A 82 4.99 8.96 -3.71
N ALA A 83 5.26 9.27 -2.44
CA ALA A 83 6.14 10.36 -1.98
C ALA A 83 5.86 11.72 -2.66
N GLY A 84 4.58 12.05 -2.93
CA GLY A 84 4.16 13.27 -3.60
C GLY A 84 4.41 13.34 -5.12
N THR A 85 4.68 12.20 -5.77
CA THR A 85 5.06 12.17 -7.19
C THR A 85 3.93 11.82 -8.15
N CYS A 86 2.73 11.53 -7.64
CA CYS A 86 1.52 11.35 -8.45
C CYS A 86 1.37 12.41 -9.58
N PRO A 87 1.03 12.00 -10.83
CA PRO A 87 0.78 10.63 -11.31
C PRO A 87 2.05 9.93 -11.82
N MET A 88 3.25 10.49 -11.60
CA MET A 88 4.50 9.91 -12.07
C MET A 88 5.12 9.01 -11.00
N PHE A 89 4.73 7.75 -10.97
CA PHE A 89 5.26 6.73 -10.06
C PHE A 89 6.62 6.16 -10.49
N ALA A 90 7.52 6.94 -11.07
CA ALA A 90 8.82 6.42 -11.48
C ALA A 90 9.94 7.15 -10.71
N PRO A 91 10.59 6.51 -9.72
CA PRO A 91 10.38 5.13 -9.24
C PRO A 91 9.06 4.91 -8.50
N TYR A 92 8.56 3.68 -8.54
CA TYR A 92 7.42 3.22 -7.72
C TYR A 92 7.95 2.96 -6.31
N ASP A 93 7.12 3.11 -5.28
CA ASP A 93 7.49 2.71 -3.92
C ASP A 93 8.68 3.57 -3.42
N MET A 94 8.51 4.90 -3.51
CA MET A 94 9.66 5.81 -3.63
C MET A 94 10.45 5.95 -2.32
N ASP A 95 9.78 5.74 -1.19
CA ASP A 95 10.29 5.71 0.17
C ASP A 95 10.30 4.27 0.75
N GLU A 96 9.42 3.35 0.35
CA GLU A 96 9.45 2.01 0.93
C GLU A 96 10.63 1.13 0.46
N CYS A 97 11.21 1.45 -0.70
CA CYS A 97 12.31 0.68 -1.30
C CYS A 97 13.71 1.29 -1.11
N PHE A 98 13.84 2.56 -0.76
CA PHE A 98 15.09 3.30 -0.91
C PHE A 98 16.01 3.27 0.33
N MET A 99 16.46 2.09 0.79
CA MET A 99 17.28 2.00 2.02
C MET A 99 16.70 2.87 3.16
N ASP A 100 15.39 3.04 3.16
CA ASP A 100 14.75 3.87 4.15
C ASP A 100 14.57 2.99 5.38
N PRO A 101 15.09 3.41 6.53
CA PRO A 101 14.76 2.73 7.77
C PRO A 101 13.24 2.67 8.03
N ASP A 102 12.40 3.55 7.48
CA ASP A 102 11.00 3.76 7.86
C ASP A 102 9.97 2.72 7.36
N ALA A 103 10.13 2.12 6.18
CA ALA A 103 9.18 1.13 5.61
C ALA A 103 8.68 0.09 6.63
N GLY A 104 9.52 -0.36 7.56
CA GLY A 104 9.04 -1.17 8.68
C GLY A 104 8.63 -2.62 8.33
N MET A 105 8.45 -2.97 7.05
CA MET A 105 8.27 -4.37 6.63
C MET A 105 9.49 -5.20 7.03
N ILE A 106 9.24 -6.28 7.77
CA ILE A 106 10.28 -7.18 8.28
C ILE A 106 10.49 -8.34 7.31
N ILE A 107 9.39 -8.91 6.82
CA ILE A 107 9.30 -9.99 5.82
C ILE A 107 7.93 -9.90 5.12
N PRO A 108 7.79 -10.35 3.86
CA PRO A 108 8.80 -10.96 2.99
C PRO A 108 9.68 -9.89 2.32
N GLY A 109 10.35 -10.23 1.21
CA GLY A 109 11.07 -9.25 0.42
C GLY A 109 10.14 -8.31 -0.36
N ALA A 110 10.47 -7.02 -0.38
CA ALA A 110 9.80 -6.00 -1.20
C ALA A 110 10.39 -5.89 -2.60
N PHE A 111 9.55 -5.48 -3.55
CA PHE A 111 9.89 -5.26 -4.95
C PHE A 111 9.35 -3.91 -5.41
N THR A 112 9.89 -3.40 -6.51
CA THR A 112 9.44 -2.16 -7.16
C THR A 112 9.45 -2.34 -8.68
N ILE A 113 8.95 -1.37 -9.43
CA ILE A 113 8.90 -1.40 -10.90
C ILE A 113 9.83 -0.32 -11.46
N VAL A 114 10.83 -0.73 -12.23
CA VAL A 114 11.76 0.18 -12.91
C VAL A 114 11.73 -0.08 -14.41
N GLY A 115 11.36 0.92 -15.20
CA GLY A 115 11.27 0.80 -16.65
C GLY A 115 10.28 -0.27 -17.13
N GLY A 116 9.22 -0.52 -16.36
CA GLY A 116 8.24 -1.57 -16.63
C GLY A 116 8.73 -2.99 -16.32
N VAL A 117 9.75 -3.13 -15.47
CA VAL A 117 10.27 -4.42 -15.02
C VAL A 117 10.25 -4.45 -13.51
N VAL A 118 9.74 -5.53 -12.92
CA VAL A 118 9.77 -5.74 -11.47
C VAL A 118 11.21 -6.07 -11.05
N VAL A 119 11.72 -5.36 -10.05
CA VAL A 119 13.06 -5.52 -9.50
C VAL A 119 12.99 -5.55 -7.96
N PRO A 120 13.85 -6.31 -7.26
CA PRO A 120 13.89 -6.27 -5.80
C PRO A 120 14.36 -4.91 -5.29
N CYS A 121 13.78 -4.44 -4.19
CA CYS A 121 14.19 -3.19 -3.54
C CYS A 121 15.48 -3.32 -2.75
N GLY A 122 15.67 -4.49 -2.15
CA GLY A 122 16.87 -4.88 -1.43
C GLY A 122 16.80 -6.35 -1.01
N PRO A 123 17.83 -6.86 -0.34
CA PRO A 123 17.70 -8.12 0.38
C PRO A 123 16.80 -7.94 1.62
N PRO A 124 16.03 -8.95 2.03
CA PRO A 124 15.93 -10.28 1.41
C PRO A 124 15.06 -10.26 0.14
N VAL A 125 15.45 -11.05 -0.87
CA VAL A 125 14.59 -11.34 -2.04
C VAL A 125 13.88 -12.66 -1.76
N ALA A 126 12.93 -12.63 -0.82
CA ALA A 126 12.20 -13.79 -0.37
C ALA A 126 10.73 -13.68 -0.74
N PRO A 127 10.11 -14.74 -1.25
CA PRO A 127 8.67 -14.77 -1.49
C PRO A 127 7.90 -14.82 -0.17
N LEU A 128 6.66 -14.35 -0.21
CA LEU A 128 5.67 -14.46 0.86
C LEU A 128 5.42 -15.92 1.24
N GLY A 129 5.38 -16.80 0.24
CA GLY A 129 5.13 -18.23 0.38
C GLY A 129 4.36 -18.78 -0.83
N LEU A 130 4.03 -20.07 -0.76
CA LEU A 130 3.28 -20.76 -1.81
C LEU A 130 1.83 -20.27 -1.85
N PHE A 131 1.34 -19.97 -3.05
CA PHE A 131 -0.08 -19.69 -3.27
C PHE A 131 -0.98 -20.83 -2.75
N CYS A 132 -2.20 -20.48 -2.33
CA CYS A 132 -3.21 -21.38 -1.79
C CYS A 132 -2.76 -22.18 -0.55
N THR A 133 -1.86 -21.60 0.25
CA THR A 133 -1.44 -22.17 1.53
C THR A 133 -1.70 -21.20 2.68
N PRO A 134 -1.85 -21.69 3.93
CA PRO A 134 -1.97 -20.83 5.09
C PRO A 134 -0.70 -20.00 5.31
N GLY A 135 -0.85 -18.68 5.36
CA GLY A 135 0.17 -17.74 5.79
C GLY A 135 0.07 -17.44 7.28
N VAL A 136 1.22 -17.21 7.92
CA VAL A 136 1.32 -16.83 9.33
C VAL A 136 2.12 -15.55 9.51
N TRP A 137 1.65 -14.69 10.42
CA TRP A 137 2.37 -13.48 10.83
C TRP A 137 3.69 -13.85 11.53
N GLY A 138 4.77 -13.15 11.22
CA GLY A 138 6.11 -13.43 11.74
C GLY A 138 6.85 -14.58 11.05
N GLY A 139 6.18 -15.34 10.18
CA GLY A 139 6.79 -16.39 9.37
C GLY A 139 6.76 -16.11 7.87
N ASN A 140 5.60 -15.69 7.36
CA ASN A 140 5.40 -15.33 5.96
C ASN A 140 5.44 -13.81 5.76
N MET A 141 4.80 -13.08 6.67
CA MET A 141 4.62 -11.63 6.58
C MET A 141 4.71 -11.02 7.98
N ASP A 142 5.40 -9.90 8.13
CA ASP A 142 5.46 -9.18 9.39
C ASP A 142 5.91 -7.74 9.16
N ILE A 143 5.46 -6.85 10.01
CA ILE A 143 5.73 -5.41 9.94
C ILE A 143 5.95 -4.88 11.34
N MET A 144 6.92 -4.00 11.51
CA MET A 144 7.12 -3.25 12.75
C MET A 144 6.07 -2.14 12.81
N LEU A 145 5.47 -1.92 13.98
CA LEU A 145 4.56 -0.79 14.18
C LEU A 145 4.70 -0.17 15.56
N THR A 146 4.24 1.07 15.66
CA THR A 146 4.17 1.90 16.85
C THR A 146 2.73 2.38 17.05
N ASN A 147 2.18 2.18 18.25
CA ASN A 147 0.97 2.86 18.73
C ASN A 147 1.32 3.69 19.98
N GLY A 148 1.30 5.00 19.84
CA GLY A 148 1.68 5.99 20.85
C GLY A 148 0.70 6.17 22.01
N GLY A 149 -0.47 5.51 22.00
CA GLY A 149 -1.36 5.48 23.18
C GLY A 149 -2.85 5.64 22.92
N HIS A 150 -3.32 5.47 21.70
CA HIS A 150 -4.74 5.60 21.33
C HIS A 150 -5.34 4.28 20.89
N ASP A 151 -6.67 4.26 20.67
CA ASP A 151 -7.30 3.17 19.94
C ASP A 151 -6.68 3.11 18.54
N ALA A 152 -6.31 1.91 18.12
CA ALA A 152 -5.55 1.69 16.90
C ALA A 152 -5.94 0.35 16.28
N PHE A 153 -6.08 0.33 14.97
CA PHE A 153 -6.54 -0.84 14.23
C PHE A 153 -5.66 -1.04 13.00
N VAL A 154 -5.11 -2.23 12.83
CA VAL A 154 -4.39 -2.60 11.59
C VAL A 154 -5.35 -3.28 10.63
N ASN A 155 -5.27 -2.83 9.37
CA ASN A 155 -5.93 -3.41 8.23
C ASN A 155 -4.88 -3.80 7.18
N VAL A 156 -5.06 -4.94 6.51
CA VAL A 156 -4.16 -5.37 5.44
C VAL A 156 -4.94 -5.82 4.21
N LEU A 157 -4.64 -5.21 3.07
CA LEU A 157 -5.20 -5.52 1.76
C LEU A 157 -4.14 -6.18 0.87
N MET A 158 -4.58 -7.10 0.01
CA MET A 158 -3.74 -7.84 -0.95
C MET A 158 -4.51 -7.99 -2.25
N ASP A 159 -4.01 -7.47 -3.36
CA ASP A 159 -4.59 -7.65 -4.70
C ASP A 159 -4.18 -9.02 -5.25
N TRP A 160 -4.88 -10.06 -4.78
CA TRP A 160 -4.53 -11.45 -5.06
C TRP A 160 -4.73 -11.89 -6.50
N ASN A 161 -5.63 -11.24 -7.24
CA ASN A 161 -5.94 -11.56 -8.63
C ASN A 161 -5.23 -10.61 -9.62
N GLN A 162 -4.42 -9.67 -9.12
CA GLN A 162 -3.56 -8.80 -9.92
C GLN A 162 -4.33 -7.96 -10.94
N ASP A 163 -5.53 -7.51 -10.55
CA ASP A 163 -6.42 -6.75 -11.44
C ASP A 163 -6.30 -5.23 -11.25
N GLY A 164 -5.50 -4.80 -10.28
CA GLY A 164 -5.19 -3.40 -10.02
C GLY A 164 -6.20 -2.69 -9.13
N ILE A 165 -7.09 -3.42 -8.45
CA ILE A 165 -8.02 -2.85 -7.47
C ILE A 165 -8.07 -3.72 -6.21
N TRP A 166 -8.24 -3.10 -5.03
CA TRP A 166 -8.63 -3.84 -3.83
C TRP A 166 -10.15 -3.92 -3.75
N ALA A 167 -10.71 -5.04 -4.17
CA ALA A 167 -12.14 -5.30 -4.14
C ALA A 167 -12.40 -6.82 -4.15
N PRO A 168 -13.54 -7.30 -3.63
CA PRO A 168 -13.87 -8.72 -3.72
C PRO A 168 -13.90 -9.20 -5.17
N SER A 169 -12.96 -10.06 -5.51
CA SER A 169 -12.76 -10.54 -6.87
C SER A 169 -12.88 -12.07 -6.94
N ALA A 170 -13.06 -12.58 -8.16
CA ALA A 170 -13.04 -14.01 -8.43
C ALA A 170 -11.59 -14.42 -8.74
N GLN A 171 -10.94 -15.12 -7.80
CA GLN A 171 -9.58 -15.62 -7.99
C GLN A 171 -9.55 -16.95 -8.77
N THR A 172 -8.42 -17.23 -9.43
CA THR A 172 -8.31 -18.36 -10.37
C THR A 172 -8.08 -19.71 -9.68
N PHE A 173 -7.25 -19.77 -8.63
CA PHE A 173 -6.82 -21.05 -8.04
C PHE A 173 -7.47 -21.37 -6.68
N CYS A 174 -7.59 -20.39 -5.79
CA CYS A 174 -8.26 -20.53 -4.50
C CYS A 174 -8.93 -19.21 -4.11
N SER A 175 -10.00 -19.30 -3.32
CA SER A 175 -10.70 -18.12 -2.84
C SER A 175 -10.04 -17.58 -1.58
N ALA A 176 -9.24 -16.51 -1.71
CA ALA A 176 -8.71 -15.76 -0.58
C ALA A 176 -9.34 -14.35 -0.55
N PRO A 177 -9.71 -13.83 0.62
CA PRO A 177 -10.15 -12.45 0.73
C PRO A 177 -8.96 -11.52 0.47
N GLU A 178 -9.19 -10.43 -0.25
CA GLU A 178 -8.18 -9.39 -0.44
C GLU A 178 -7.96 -8.59 0.86
N HIS A 179 -8.99 -8.41 1.68
CA HIS A 179 -8.88 -7.84 3.03
C HIS A 179 -8.52 -8.94 4.04
N ILE A 180 -7.22 -9.20 4.19
CA ILE A 180 -6.68 -10.36 4.94
C ILE A 180 -6.61 -10.14 6.46
N LEU A 181 -6.55 -8.88 6.89
CA LEU A 181 -6.60 -8.49 8.30
C LEU A 181 -7.55 -7.30 8.43
N VAL A 182 -8.60 -7.45 9.23
CA VAL A 182 -9.68 -6.47 9.33
C VAL A 182 -9.75 -5.96 10.77
N ASP A 183 -9.58 -4.65 10.93
CA ASP A 183 -9.72 -3.93 12.18
C ASP A 183 -9.06 -4.64 13.37
N PHE A 184 -7.82 -5.11 13.18
CA PHE A 184 -7.10 -5.85 14.20
C PHE A 184 -6.59 -4.88 15.28
N PRO A 185 -7.01 -5.02 16.55
CA PRO A 185 -6.74 -4.02 17.56
C PRO A 185 -5.27 -4.03 18.01
N ILE A 186 -4.67 -2.84 18.08
CA ILE A 186 -3.31 -2.63 18.57
C ILE A 186 -3.37 -1.97 19.95
N PRO A 187 -2.80 -2.60 21.00
CA PRO A 187 -2.82 -2.01 22.35
C PRO A 187 -2.14 -0.63 22.42
N PRO A 188 -2.69 0.32 23.19
CA PRO A 188 -2.04 1.59 23.48
C PRO A 188 -0.62 1.40 24.03
N GLY A 189 0.36 2.08 23.46
CA GLY A 189 1.77 1.99 23.85
C GLY A 189 2.52 0.79 23.27
N TYR A 190 1.90 0.00 22.39
CA TYR A 190 2.57 -1.12 21.74
C TYR A 190 3.62 -0.63 20.74
N VAL A 191 4.82 -1.19 20.84
CA VAL A 191 5.90 -1.02 19.86
C VAL A 191 6.52 -2.39 19.62
N GLY A 192 6.45 -2.86 18.38
CA GLY A 192 6.92 -4.20 18.05
C GLY A 192 6.37 -4.73 16.73
N PRO A 193 6.79 -5.95 16.34
CA PRO A 193 6.27 -6.63 15.17
C PRO A 193 4.79 -6.97 15.36
N LEU A 194 3.96 -6.80 14.33
CA LEU A 194 2.55 -7.16 14.34
C LEU A 194 2.33 -8.61 14.80
N SER A 195 3.23 -9.52 14.41
CA SER A 195 3.21 -10.93 14.85
C SER A 195 3.27 -11.13 16.37
N GLY A 196 3.84 -10.17 17.11
CA GLY A 196 3.90 -10.19 18.57
C GLY A 196 2.54 -10.06 19.25
N LEU A 197 1.51 -9.64 18.51
CA LEU A 197 0.11 -9.57 18.96
C LEU A 197 -0.72 -10.80 18.56
N ALA A 198 -0.11 -11.77 17.86
CA ALA A 198 -0.72 -12.99 17.37
C ALA A 198 -2.03 -12.77 16.56
N PRO A 199 -1.98 -12.01 15.44
CA PRO A 199 -3.14 -11.91 14.56
C PRO A 199 -3.49 -13.28 13.96
N PRO A 200 -4.74 -13.48 13.51
CA PRO A 200 -5.16 -14.74 12.92
C PRO A 200 -4.37 -15.02 11.62
N PRO A 201 -4.10 -16.29 11.29
CA PRO A 201 -3.49 -16.65 10.01
C PRO A 201 -4.41 -16.27 8.84
N PHE A 202 -3.81 -16.11 7.66
CA PHE A 202 -4.51 -15.77 6.43
C PHE A 202 -4.25 -16.82 5.34
N LEU A 203 -4.96 -16.75 4.22
CA LEU A 203 -4.68 -17.58 3.04
C LEU A 203 -3.80 -16.77 2.09
N ILE A 204 -2.66 -17.31 1.68
CA ILE A 204 -1.80 -16.68 0.68
C ILE A 204 -2.41 -16.89 -0.71
N GLY A 205 -2.67 -15.81 -1.43
CA GLY A 205 -2.81 -15.85 -2.88
C GLY A 205 -4.24 -15.99 -3.40
N GLY A 206 -4.29 -16.53 -4.60
CA GLY A 206 -5.43 -16.55 -5.52
C GLY A 206 -4.87 -16.79 -6.91
N ASP A 207 -3.83 -16.01 -7.25
CA ASP A 207 -2.90 -16.17 -8.36
C ASP A 207 -1.42 -16.01 -7.89
N PRO A 208 -0.45 -16.77 -8.44
CA PRO A 208 0.96 -16.59 -8.13
C PRO A 208 1.57 -15.41 -8.89
N GLY A 209 2.71 -14.91 -8.43
CA GLY A 209 3.39 -13.75 -9.02
C GLY A 209 3.47 -12.56 -8.06
N TYR A 210 3.69 -11.37 -8.61
CA TYR A 210 3.79 -10.15 -7.82
C TYR A 210 2.39 -9.61 -7.51
N VAL A 211 2.16 -9.19 -6.27
CA VAL A 211 0.88 -8.66 -5.78
C VAL A 211 1.11 -7.40 -4.96
N TRP A 212 0.28 -6.38 -5.17
CA TRP A 212 0.31 -5.17 -4.34
C TRP A 212 -0.43 -5.40 -3.03
N SER A 213 0.18 -4.93 -1.95
CA SER A 213 -0.34 -4.99 -0.60
C SER A 213 -0.41 -3.59 0.01
N ARG A 214 -1.38 -3.38 0.90
CA ARG A 214 -1.48 -2.19 1.75
C ARG A 214 -1.57 -2.59 3.19
N PHE A 215 -0.76 -1.96 4.04
CA PHE A 215 -0.89 -1.99 5.49
C PHE A 215 -1.38 -0.63 5.95
N SER A 216 -2.48 -0.59 6.69
CA SER A 216 -2.96 0.66 7.27
C SER A 216 -3.16 0.52 8.76
N ILE A 217 -2.59 1.43 9.55
CA ILE A 217 -2.93 1.61 10.97
C ILE A 217 -3.84 2.83 11.09
N THR A 218 -5.01 2.68 11.74
CA THR A 218 -6.03 3.73 11.81
C THR A 218 -6.52 3.95 13.25
N GLU A 219 -6.91 5.17 13.61
CA GLU A 219 -7.45 5.51 14.95
C GLU A 219 -8.86 4.95 15.21
N ARG A 220 -9.48 4.41 14.17
CA ARG A 220 -10.84 3.88 14.19
C ARG A 220 -10.99 2.72 13.21
N PRO A 221 -11.96 1.81 13.45
CA PRO A 221 -12.26 0.73 12.51
C PRO A 221 -12.65 1.28 11.12
N VAL A 222 -12.24 0.59 10.06
CA VAL A 222 -12.70 0.87 8.68
C VAL A 222 -14.10 0.32 8.44
N GLY A 223 -14.57 -0.61 9.29
CA GLY A 223 -15.98 -0.90 9.49
C GLY A 223 -16.68 -1.68 8.37
N THR A 224 -15.95 -2.15 7.36
CA THR A 224 -16.50 -2.99 6.29
C THR A 224 -15.55 -4.12 5.91
N PRO A 225 -15.99 -5.40 5.88
CA PRO A 225 -15.32 -6.36 5.03
C PRO A 225 -15.53 -5.87 3.59
N ASN A 226 -14.47 -5.81 2.79
CA ASN A 226 -14.44 -5.20 1.44
C ASN A 226 -14.11 -3.70 1.42
N TRP A 227 -13.41 -3.21 2.44
CA TRP A 227 -12.76 -1.92 2.35
C TRP A 227 -11.80 -1.91 1.16
N ASN A 228 -11.82 -0.84 0.37
CA ASN A 228 -11.03 -0.73 -0.86
C ASN A 228 -9.69 -0.01 -0.65
N GLY A 229 -9.31 0.26 0.60
CA GLY A 229 -8.10 0.99 0.94
C GLY A 229 -8.25 2.51 1.01
N ALA A 230 -9.44 3.08 0.78
CA ALA A 230 -9.66 4.54 0.82
C ALA A 230 -10.25 5.04 2.15
N GLY A 231 -9.87 6.23 2.60
CA GLY A 231 -10.42 6.80 3.83
C GLY A 231 -9.73 8.08 4.27
N GLN A 232 -10.29 8.73 5.29
CA GLN A 232 -9.66 9.85 5.97
C GLN A 232 -9.61 9.57 7.46
N PHE A 233 -8.42 9.74 8.02
CA PHE A 233 -8.05 9.34 9.37
C PHE A 233 -7.33 10.50 10.06
N GLU A 234 -7.61 10.70 11.34
CA GLU A 234 -6.99 11.76 12.16
C GLU A 234 -5.58 11.40 12.63
N ASP A 235 -5.16 10.15 12.44
CA ASP A 235 -3.86 9.61 12.82
C ASP A 235 -3.59 8.29 12.07
N GLY A 236 -2.41 7.72 12.22
CA GLY A 236 -2.03 6.47 11.57
C GLY A 236 -1.30 6.64 10.25
N GLU A 237 -1.15 5.58 9.47
CA GLU A 237 -0.30 5.55 8.28
C GLU A 237 -0.75 4.42 7.35
N SER A 238 -0.40 4.49 6.07
CA SER A 238 -0.64 3.48 5.05
C SER A 238 0.56 3.20 4.15
N GLU A 239 1.23 2.10 4.44
CA GLU A 239 2.38 1.63 3.65
C GLU A 239 1.94 0.63 2.58
N ASP A 240 2.51 0.75 1.38
CA ASP A 240 2.24 -0.18 0.29
C ASP A 240 3.49 -0.99 -0.09
N TYR A 241 3.30 -2.24 -0.50
CA TYR A 241 4.41 -3.06 -0.97
C TYR A 241 4.01 -3.95 -2.13
N LEU A 242 4.90 -4.10 -3.10
CA LEU A 242 4.85 -5.18 -4.06
C LEU A 242 5.60 -6.40 -3.50
N VAL A 243 4.88 -7.50 -3.28
CA VAL A 243 5.45 -8.75 -2.74
C VAL A 243 5.32 -9.89 -3.74
N LEU A 244 6.19 -10.89 -3.63
CA LEU A 244 6.19 -12.08 -4.50
C LEU A 244 5.46 -13.25 -3.83
N VAL A 245 4.46 -13.81 -4.51
CA VAL A 245 3.81 -15.09 -4.18
C VAL A 245 4.41 -16.18 -5.06
N ASP A 246 4.91 -17.25 -4.44
CA ASP A 246 5.47 -18.38 -5.17
C ASP A 246 4.37 -19.16 -5.89
N GLY A 247 4.65 -19.50 -7.15
CA GLY A 247 3.85 -20.43 -7.94
C GLY A 247 4.11 -21.89 -7.59
N PRO A 248 3.39 -22.82 -8.24
CA PRO A 248 3.69 -24.23 -8.11
C PRO A 248 5.10 -24.46 -8.64
N VAL A 249 5.94 -25.15 -7.85
CA VAL A 249 7.23 -25.64 -8.34
C VAL A 249 6.92 -26.55 -9.53
N THR A 250 7.32 -26.14 -10.73
CA THR A 250 7.21 -27.01 -11.89
C THR A 250 8.35 -28.02 -11.84
N ASP A 251 8.16 -29.24 -12.36
CA ASP A 251 9.21 -30.28 -12.40
C ASP A 251 10.52 -29.78 -13.07
N GLU A 252 10.44 -28.72 -13.88
CA GLU A 252 11.60 -28.06 -14.49
C GLU A 252 12.43 -27.24 -13.48
N ASP A 253 11.81 -26.66 -12.46
CA ASP A 253 12.49 -25.87 -11.40
C ASP A 253 13.22 -26.76 -10.38
N GLU A 254 12.70 -27.95 -10.11
CA GLU A 254 13.42 -28.98 -9.33
C GLU A 254 14.69 -29.45 -10.05
N SER A 255 14.62 -29.60 -11.38
CA SER A 255 15.77 -29.98 -12.20
C SER A 255 16.89 -28.93 -12.14
N TRP A 256 16.54 -27.64 -12.28
CA TRP A 256 17.54 -26.57 -12.23
C TRP A 256 18.13 -26.32 -10.85
N SER A 257 17.33 -26.47 -9.79
CA SER A 257 17.81 -26.34 -8.41
C SER A 257 18.71 -27.53 -8.01
N ALA A 258 18.39 -28.75 -8.44
CA ALA A 258 19.25 -29.92 -8.30
C ALA A 258 20.57 -29.78 -9.08
N ILE A 259 20.53 -29.25 -10.31
CA ILE A 259 21.72 -28.97 -11.12
C ILE A 259 22.60 -27.92 -10.43
N LYS A 260 22.02 -26.83 -9.91
CA LYS A 260 22.78 -25.77 -9.19
C LYS A 260 23.46 -26.28 -7.91
N GLN A 261 22.91 -27.29 -7.24
CA GLN A 261 23.55 -27.93 -6.08
C GLN A 261 24.71 -28.85 -6.46
N MET A 262 24.75 -29.39 -7.68
CA MET A 262 25.86 -30.25 -8.14
C MET A 262 27.11 -29.47 -8.57
N TYR A 263 27.01 -28.14 -8.75
CA TYR A 263 28.13 -27.27 -9.16
C TYR A 263 28.65 -26.35 -8.02
N ARG A 264 28.29 -26.64 -6.76
CA ARG A 264 28.91 -26.05 -5.57
C ARG A 264 29.80 -27.08 -4.88
#